data_AF-A0A251P1J4-F1
#
_entry.id   AF-A0A251P1J4-F1
#
_cell.length_a   1.000
_cell.length_b   1.000
_cell.length_c   1.000
_cell.angle_alpha   90.00
_cell.angle_beta   90.00
_cell.angle_gamma   90.00
#
_symmetry.space_group_name_H-M   'P 1'
#
loop_
_entity.id
_entity.type
_entity.pdbx_description
1 polymer ?
#
loop_
_entity_poly.entity_id
_entity_poly.type
_entity_poly.pdbx_seq_one_letter_code
_entity_poly.pdbx_strand_id
1 'polypeptide(L)'
;MLELWNFIHTETTVKAIEDAFKEFTTKEDIAIVLISQYVANMIRFLVDSYNKPVPAILEIPSKDHPYDPAHDSVLSRVKYLFSSESVASGRR
;
A
#
# COMPACT_ATOMS: atom_id res chain seq x y z
N MET A 1 -8.17 27.21 10.19
CA MET A 1 -6.82 26.74 10.55
C MET A 1 -6.97 26.06 11.91
N LEU A 2 -7.19 24.74 12.02
CA LEU A 2 -6.55 23.61 11.35
C LEU A 2 -7.58 22.49 11.11
N GLU A 3 -7.81 22.11 9.85
CA GLU A 3 -8.43 20.82 9.51
C GLU A 3 -7.31 19.78 9.46
N LEU A 4 -7.17 18.94 10.49
CA LEU A 4 -6.19 17.87 10.49
C LEU A 4 -6.60 16.83 11.52
N TRP A 5 -7.51 15.93 11.12
CA TRP A 5 -7.32 14.47 11.20
C TRP A 5 -8.65 13.78 10.86
N ASN A 6 -8.89 13.43 9.59
CA ASN A 6 -9.92 12.43 9.29
C ASN A 6 -9.29 11.05 9.50
N PHE A 7 -9.40 10.57 10.74
CA PHE A 7 -9.16 9.18 11.07
C PHE A 7 -10.22 8.32 10.37
N ILE A 8 -9.80 7.37 9.53
CA ILE A 8 -10.69 6.41 8.88
C ILE A 8 -11.20 5.46 9.98
N HIS A 9 -12.42 5.71 10.47
CA HIS A 9 -13.17 4.80 11.34
C HIS A 9 -13.82 3.68 10.51
N THR A 10 -14.18 2.59 11.17
CA THR A 10 -14.67 1.28 10.67
C THR A 10 -15.88 1.27 9.71
N GLU A 11 -16.37 2.43 9.29
CA GLU A 11 -17.57 2.60 8.43
C GLU A 11 -17.22 3.36 7.12
N THR A 12 -15.98 3.27 6.65
CA THR A 12 -15.62 3.89 5.37
C THR A 12 -15.99 2.97 4.22
N THR A 13 -17.02 3.33 3.47
CA THR A 13 -17.47 2.54 2.32
C THR A 13 -16.39 2.46 1.24
N VAL A 14 -16.38 1.36 0.47
CA VAL A 14 -15.48 1.20 -0.69
C VAL A 14 -15.58 2.42 -1.61
N LYS A 15 -16.80 2.92 -1.87
CA LYS A 15 -17.03 4.11 -2.68
C LYS A 15 -16.31 5.35 -2.15
N ALA A 16 -16.37 5.60 -0.85
CA ALA A 16 -15.67 6.73 -0.25
C ALA A 16 -14.14 6.61 -0.40
N ILE A 17 -13.60 5.39 -0.33
CA ILE A 17 -12.18 5.11 -0.58
C ILE A 17 -11.82 5.39 -2.04
N GLU A 18 -12.64 4.93 -2.98
CA GLU A 18 -12.43 5.18 -4.41
C GLU A 18 -12.44 6.67 -4.75
N ASP A 19 -13.42 7.40 -4.22
CA ASP A 19 -13.61 8.83 -4.49
C ASP A 19 -12.42 9.62 -3.92
N ALA A 20 -12.00 9.33 -2.69
CA ALA A 20 -10.81 9.94 -2.09
C ALA A 20 -9.52 9.61 -2.85
N PHE A 21 -9.35 8.37 -3.29
CA PHE A 21 -8.20 7.96 -4.09
C PHE A 21 -8.14 8.73 -5.42
N LYS A 22 -9.27 8.84 -6.14
CA LYS A 22 -9.36 9.61 -7.40
C LYS A 22 -9.08 11.10 -7.16
N GLU A 23 -9.60 11.67 -6.08
CA GLU A 23 -9.34 13.07 -5.72
C GLU A 23 -7.85 13.31 -5.45
N PHE A 24 -7.22 12.49 -4.61
CA PHE A 24 -5.81 12.70 -4.26
C PHE A 24 -4.85 12.43 -5.41
N THR A 25 -5.19 11.50 -6.30
CA THR A 25 -4.36 11.18 -7.48
C THR A 25 -4.51 12.15 -8.65
N THR A 26 -5.46 13.08 -8.58
CA THR A 26 -5.68 14.13 -9.60
C THR A 26 -5.18 15.51 -9.16
N LYS A 27 -4.89 15.69 -7.88
CA LYS A 27 -4.34 16.94 -7.33
C LYS A 27 -2.86 17.11 -7.67
N GLU A 28 -2.52 18.24 -8.26
CA GLU A 28 -1.15 18.57 -8.67
C GLU A 28 -0.24 18.99 -7.51
N ASP A 29 -0.82 19.33 -6.35
CA ASP A 29 -0.13 19.72 -5.12
C ASP A 29 0.17 18.54 -4.17
N ILE A 30 -0.09 17.31 -4.61
CA ILE A 30 0.19 16.09 -3.84
C ILE A 30 1.34 15.32 -4.51
N ALA A 31 2.43 15.12 -3.75
CA ALA A 31 3.58 14.36 -4.22
C ALA A 31 3.49 12.87 -3.87
N ILE A 32 2.90 12.53 -2.72
CA ILE A 32 2.83 11.16 -2.19
C ILE A 32 1.46 10.92 -1.55
N VAL A 33 0.83 9.80 -1.88
CA VAL A 33 -0.38 9.28 -1.22
C VAL A 33 0.02 8.06 -0.39
N LEU A 34 -0.10 8.18 0.94
CA LEU A 34 0.07 7.05 1.85
C LEU A 34 -1.28 6.35 2.04
N ILE A 35 -1.32 5.05 1.81
CA ILE A 35 -2.53 4.23 1.95
C ILE A 35 -2.20 2.97 2.72
N SER A 36 -3.11 2.48 3.58
CA SER A 36 -2.85 1.19 4.22
C SER A 36 -3.01 0.05 3.20
N GLN A 37 -2.19 -1.00 3.29
CA GLN A 37 -2.29 -2.17 2.42
C GLN A 37 -3.69 -2.80 2.46
N TYR A 38 -4.33 -2.82 3.63
CA TYR A 38 -5.70 -3.29 3.80
C TYR A 38 -6.70 -2.48 2.97
N VAL A 39 -6.63 -1.15 3.03
CA VAL A 39 -7.50 -0.25 2.26
C VAL A 39 -7.16 -0.31 0.76
N ALA A 40 -5.89 -0.42 0.39
CA ALA A 40 -5.46 -0.58 -1.00
C ALA A 40 -6.03 -1.87 -1.62
N ASN A 41 -6.08 -2.97 -0.85
CA ASN A 41 -6.70 -4.21 -1.29
C ASN A 41 -8.20 -4.08 -1.59
N MET A 42 -8.93 -3.21 -0.88
CA MET A 42 -10.35 -2.96 -1.14
C MET A 42 -10.61 -2.31 -2.51
N ILE A 43 -9.62 -1.56 -3.02
CA ILE A 43 -9.70 -0.83 -4.30
C ILE A 43 -8.57 -1.22 -5.26
N ARG A 44 -8.07 -2.46 -5.18
CA ARG A 44 -6.87 -2.94 -5.88
C ARG A 44 -6.87 -2.62 -7.38
N PHE A 45 -8.03 -2.74 -8.03
CA PHE A 45 -8.20 -2.39 -9.45
C PHE A 45 -7.86 -0.91 -9.76
N LEU A 46 -8.22 0.03 -8.88
CA LEU A 46 -7.89 1.45 -9.07
C LEU A 46 -6.41 1.73 -8.81
N VAL A 47 -5.83 1.09 -7.79
CA VAL A 47 -4.40 1.24 -7.48
C VAL A 47 -3.54 0.70 -8.62
N ASP A 48 -3.85 -0.50 -9.14
CA ASP A 48 -3.08 -1.14 -10.20
C ASP A 48 -3.25 -0.45 -11.57
N SER A 49 -4.38 0.23 -11.80
CA SER A 49 -4.62 1.01 -13.03
C SER A 49 -3.99 2.41 -13.00
N TYR A 50 -3.54 2.87 -11.83
CA TYR A 50 -2.86 4.15 -11.70
C TYR A 50 -1.41 4.05 -12.18
N ASN A 51 -1.11 4.69 -13.32
CA ASN A 51 0.17 4.60 -14.01
C ASN A 51 0.97 5.91 -14.03
N LYS A 52 0.46 6.97 -13.41
CA LYS A 52 1.16 8.25 -13.34
C LYS A 52 2.27 8.15 -12.28
N PRO A 53 3.45 8.75 -12.51
CA PRO A 53 4.54 8.71 -11.54
C PRO A 53 4.31 9.61 -10.32
N VAL A 54 3.43 10.62 -10.43
CA VAL A 54 3.14 11.59 -9.37
C VAL A 54 1.62 11.84 -9.29
N PRO A 55 1.01 11.79 -8.07
CA PRO A 55 1.63 11.37 -6.81
C PRO A 55 2.09 9.91 -6.77
N ALA A 56 3.18 9.64 -6.03
CA ALA A 56 3.60 8.28 -5.74
C ALA A 56 2.63 7.63 -4.75
N ILE A 57 2.21 6.40 -5.02
CA ILE A 57 1.35 5.62 -4.12
C ILE A 57 2.23 4.72 -3.25
N LEU A 58 2.14 4.87 -1.93
CA LEU A 58 2.91 4.05 -0.99
C LEU A 58 1.97 3.33 -0.02
N GLU A 59 1.98 2.00 -0.12
CA GLU A 59 1.24 1.11 0.77
C GLU A 59 2.01 0.90 2.09
N ILE A 60 1.34 1.12 3.21
CA ILE A 60 1.89 0.90 4.56
C ILE A 60 1.05 -0.11 5.35
N PRO A 61 1.64 -0.86 6.29
CA PRO A 61 0.85 -1.66 7.22
C PRO A 61 -0.02 -0.78 8.12
N SER A 62 -1.06 -1.37 8.70
CA SER A 62 -1.92 -0.70 9.69
C SER A 62 -1.68 -1.27 11.09
N LYS A 63 -2.12 -0.54 12.12
CA LYS A 63 -1.98 -0.96 13.52
C LYS A 63 -2.72 -2.27 13.82
N ASP A 64 -3.90 -2.47 13.24
CA ASP A 64 -4.78 -3.61 13.52
C ASP A 64 -4.64 -4.74 12.49
N HIS A 65 -4.12 -4.44 11.29
CA HIS A 65 -3.78 -5.42 10.26
C HIS A 65 -2.26 -5.39 10.02
N PRO A 66 -1.50 -6.29 10.69
CA PRO A 66 -0.08 -6.42 10.45
C PRO A 66 0.18 -6.79 8.99
N TYR A 67 1.32 -6.35 8.49
CA TYR A 67 1.75 -6.52 7.10
C TYR A 67 1.68 -8.00 6.64
N ASP A 68 1.06 -8.27 5.49
CA ASP A 68 1.09 -9.59 4.85
C ASP A 68 2.07 -9.60 3.65
N PRO A 69 3.21 -10.30 3.76
CA PRO A 69 4.21 -10.42 2.69
C PRO A 69 3.74 -11.16 1.44
N ALA A 70 2.64 -11.93 1.51
CA ALA A 70 2.14 -12.67 0.36
C ALA A 70 1.61 -11.75 -0.75
N HIS A 71 1.23 -10.52 -0.39
CA HIS A 71 0.65 -9.54 -1.32
C HIS A 71 1.66 -8.48 -1.79
N ASP A 72 2.94 -8.63 -1.47
CA ASP A 72 3.99 -7.71 -1.88
C ASP A 72 4.97 -8.35 -2.88
N SER A 73 5.05 -7.74 -4.06
CA SER A 73 5.91 -8.18 -5.15
C SER A 73 7.41 -7.97 -4.86
N VAL A 74 7.77 -6.98 -4.04
CA VAL A 74 9.14 -6.71 -3.59
C VAL A 74 9.56 -7.77 -2.58
N LEU A 75 8.70 -8.09 -1.61
CA LEU A 75 9.03 -9.07 -0.57
C LEU A 75 9.06 -10.51 -1.10
N SER A 76 8.26 -10.82 -2.13
CA SER A 76 8.38 -12.07 -2.89
C SER A 76 9.77 -12.26 -3.50
N ARG A 77 10.36 -11.17 -4.03
CA ARG A 77 11.71 -11.19 -4.60
C ARG A 77 12.79 -11.36 -3.53
N VAL A 78 12.59 -10.74 -2.37
CA VAL A 78 13.46 -10.84 -1.20
C VAL A 78 13.42 -12.24 -0.57
N LYS A 79 12.24 -12.87 -0.51
CA LYS A 79 12.07 -14.26 -0.01
C LYS A 79 12.85 -15.27 -0.85
N TYR A 80 12.93 -15.07 -2.16
CA TYR A 80 13.72 -15.91 -3.05
C TYR A 80 15.23 -15.75 -2.79
N LEU A 81 15.70 -14.51 -2.62
CA LEU A 81 17.10 -14.20 -2.32
C LEU A 81 17.57 -14.81 -0.97
N PHE A 82 16.74 -14.73 0.08
CA PHE A 82 17.07 -15.32 1.38
C PHE A 82 16.86 -16.85 1.46
N SER A 83 16.05 -17.44 0.56
CA SER A 83 15.94 -18.89 0.44
C SER A 83 17.17 -19.52 -0.23
N SER A 84 17.90 -18.78 -1.08
CA SER A 84 19.15 -19.26 -1.68
C SER A 84 20.35 -19.30 -0.74
N GLU A 85 20.34 -18.55 0.37
CA GLU A 85 21.44 -18.58 1.36
C GLU A 85 21.29 -19.68 2.41
N SER A 86 20.08 -20.13 2.71
CA SER A 86 19.84 -21.12 3.78
C SER A 86 20.26 -22.56 3.43
N VAL A 87 20.51 -22.87 2.14
CA VAL A 87 20.99 -24.20 1.70
C VAL A 87 22.51 -24.30 1.53
N ALA A 88 23.26 -23.19 1.67
CA ALA A 88 24.72 -23.20 1.50
C ALA A 88 25.50 -23.45 2.81
N SER A 89 24.85 -23.40 3.99
CA SER A 89 25.52 -23.55 5.29
C SER A 89 25.26 -24.90 5.97
N GLY A 90 25.30 -25.99 5.20
CA GLY A 90 25.10 -27.37 5.69
C GLY A 90 26.24 -28.36 5.38
N ARG A 91 27.39 -27.90 4.90
CA ARG A 91 28.57 -28.77 4.64
C ARG A 91 29.81 -28.23 5.34
N ARG A 92 29.93 -28.49 6.64
CA ARG A 92 31.22 -28.64 7.33
C ARG A 92 31.08 -29.70 8.40
#